data_AF-A0A1I7RK63-F1
#
_entry.id   AF-A0A1I7RK63-F1
#
_cell.length_a   1.000
_cell.length_b   1.000
_cell.length_c   1.000
_cell.angle_alpha   90.00
_cell.angle_beta   90.00
_cell.angle_gamma   90.00
#
_symmetry.space_group_name_H-M   'P 1'
#
loop_
_entity.id
_entity.type
_entity.pdbx_description
1 polymer ?
#
loop_
_entity_poly.entity_id
_entity_poly.type
_entity_poly.pdbx_seq_one_letter_code
_entity_poly.pdbx_strand_id
1 'polypeptide(L)'
;MGCGASQHSQLLPHPKVATKYGEIEGKRYLLRDRRVVNVFLGIPFAAPPIGDRRFRRPESPQPWNETLQCKLYKKRPMQPNFIWDLRRTGKGVSEDCLYLNIMAPAWENKEFKNGYPVFLYVHGGGYVLDSAAGYRYQDLSKQLVSKEVIAVTIEYRLAYFGFFCLDDKHCKGNFGMWDQAKAIKFVKDNIAKFGGDPEKITLCGQSAGGTSTDLLSLSPITRGLFQQKICMAGSAENQWAMSEKEWVIKFCREKALAEGFERTSDSEEWTEKENQECMEFLRKLPAGRLNYPVHSKLF
;
A
#
# COMPACT_ATOMS: atom_id res chain seq x y z
N MET A 1 -22.70 53.32 -2.68
CA MET A 1 -21.24 53.41 -2.73
C MET A 1 -20.66 52.03 -2.50
N GLY A 2 -20.21 51.38 -3.59
CA GLY A 2 -19.56 50.08 -3.53
C GLY A 2 -18.05 50.21 -3.33
N CYS A 3 -17.49 49.23 -2.64
CA CYS A 3 -16.12 48.69 -2.71
C CYS A 3 -16.15 47.53 -1.72
N GLY A 4 -15.91 46.26 -2.04
CA GLY A 4 -15.13 45.67 -3.12
C GLY A 4 -14.47 44.43 -2.50
N ALA A 5 -15.28 43.47 -2.06
CA ALA A 5 -14.81 42.20 -1.51
C ALA A 5 -14.68 41.19 -2.65
N SER A 6 -13.69 41.37 -3.51
CA SER A 6 -13.30 40.37 -4.51
C SER A 6 -11.78 40.35 -4.65
N GLN A 7 -11.08 40.03 -3.56
CA GLN A 7 -9.71 39.52 -3.69
C GLN A 7 -9.80 38.05 -4.07
N HIS A 8 -9.77 37.83 -5.38
CA HIS A 8 -9.38 36.56 -5.99
C HIS A 8 -8.24 35.93 -5.20
N SER A 9 -8.51 34.86 -4.44
CA SER A 9 -7.45 33.89 -4.18
C SER A 9 -7.09 33.35 -5.57
N GLN A 10 -5.99 33.81 -6.15
CA GLN A 10 -5.42 33.15 -7.31
C GLN A 10 -5.23 31.69 -6.89
N LEU A 11 -6.06 30.79 -7.42
CA LEU A 11 -5.98 29.37 -7.15
C LEU A 11 -4.60 28.96 -7.66
N LEU A 12 -3.65 28.78 -6.73
CA LEU A 12 -2.31 28.31 -7.07
C LEU A 12 -2.46 27.08 -7.96
N PRO A 13 -1.72 27.02 -9.09
CA PRO A 13 -1.84 25.89 -9.99
C PRO A 13 -1.57 24.59 -9.25
N HIS A 14 -2.33 23.57 -9.63
CA HIS A 14 -2.16 22.23 -9.07
C HIS A 14 -0.74 21.72 -9.36
N PRO A 15 -0.09 21.08 -8.37
CA PRO A 15 1.29 20.63 -8.53
C PRO A 15 1.34 19.44 -9.49
N LYS A 16 2.28 19.48 -10.43
CA LYS A 16 2.56 18.39 -11.37
C LYS A 16 3.94 17.81 -11.13
N VAL A 17 4.08 16.49 -11.22
CA VAL A 17 5.35 15.76 -11.04
C VAL A 17 5.46 14.66 -12.09
N ALA A 18 6.59 14.61 -12.81
CA ALA A 18 6.88 13.55 -13.77
C ALA A 18 7.51 12.33 -13.08
N THR A 19 6.72 11.33 -12.70
CA THR A 19 7.25 10.08 -12.14
C THR A 19 8.01 9.26 -13.20
N LYS A 20 8.63 8.14 -12.82
CA LYS A 20 9.24 7.19 -13.77
C LYS A 20 8.23 6.64 -14.79
N TYR A 21 6.93 6.63 -14.46
CA TYR A 21 5.88 6.02 -15.27
C TYR A 21 5.03 7.05 -16.05
N GLY A 22 5.16 8.34 -15.73
CA GLY A 22 4.38 9.41 -16.38
C GLY A 22 4.10 10.58 -15.44
N GLU A 23 3.50 11.63 -15.99
CA GLU A 23 3.14 12.83 -15.25
C GLU A 23 1.92 12.60 -14.37
N ILE A 24 1.95 13.11 -13.14
CA ILE A 24 0.80 13.13 -12.23
C ILE A 24 0.48 14.55 -11.79
N GLU A 25 -0.79 14.82 -11.53
CA GLU A 25 -1.26 16.09 -11.00
C GLU A 25 -1.93 15.88 -9.63
N GLY A 26 -1.41 16.55 -8.62
CA GLY A 26 -1.93 16.53 -7.25
C GLY A 26 -2.88 17.70 -6.97
N LYS A 27 -3.02 18.02 -5.69
CA LYS A 27 -3.72 19.20 -5.20
C LYS A 27 -2.90 19.95 -4.16
N ARG A 28 -3.26 21.20 -3.90
CA ARG A 28 -2.67 22.00 -2.83
C ARG A 28 -3.52 21.86 -1.56
N TYR A 29 -2.87 21.86 -0.40
CA TYR A 29 -3.52 21.95 0.89
C TYR A 29 -2.92 23.09 1.70
N LEU A 30 -3.76 24.02 2.18
CA LEU A 30 -3.33 25.17 2.96
C LEU A 30 -3.31 24.82 4.45
N LEU A 31 -2.15 24.95 5.08
CA LEU A 31 -2.00 24.84 6.53
C LEU A 31 -2.51 26.10 7.23
N ARG A 32 -2.75 26.00 8.55
CA ARG A 32 -3.25 27.13 9.36
C ARG A 32 -2.30 28.32 9.37
N ASP A 33 -0.99 28.07 9.27
CA ASP A 33 0.07 29.07 9.21
C ASP A 33 0.31 29.61 7.79
N ARG A 34 -0.62 29.35 6.86
CA ARG A 34 -0.60 29.77 5.45
C ARG A 34 0.48 29.10 4.59
N ARG A 35 1.25 28.14 5.11
CA ARG A 35 2.12 27.31 4.27
C ARG A 35 1.29 26.36 3.42
N VAL A 36 1.81 26.05 2.23
CA VAL A 36 1.13 25.20 1.25
C VAL A 36 1.82 23.84 1.18
N VAL A 37 1.03 22.77 1.18
CA VAL A 37 1.47 21.39 1.00
C VAL A 37 1.02 20.88 -0.37
N ASN A 38 1.94 20.25 -1.09
CA ASN A 38 1.64 19.49 -2.30
C ASN A 38 1.14 18.10 -1.90
N VAL A 39 -0.05 17.73 -2.33
CA VAL A 39 -0.72 16.48 -1.95
C VAL A 39 -1.03 15.67 -3.21
N PHE A 40 -0.48 14.47 -3.29
CA PHE A 40 -0.70 13.50 -4.36
C PHE A 40 -1.31 12.24 -3.76
N LEU A 41 -2.53 11.91 -4.15
CA LEU A 41 -3.28 10.76 -3.62
C LEU A 41 -3.57 9.76 -4.73
N GLY A 42 -3.44 8.48 -4.43
CA GLY A 42 -3.81 7.43 -5.36
C GLY A 42 -2.82 7.26 -6.52
N ILE A 43 -1.51 7.37 -6.25
CA ILE A 43 -0.44 7.17 -7.24
C ILE A 43 -0.23 5.66 -7.42
N PRO A 44 -0.39 5.09 -8.63
CA PRO A 44 -0.17 3.66 -8.83
C PRO A 44 1.33 3.34 -8.74
N PHE A 45 1.71 2.46 -7.81
CA PHE A 45 3.10 1.99 -7.71
C PHE A 45 3.31 0.59 -8.31
N ALA A 46 2.20 -0.11 -8.57
CA ALA A 46 2.15 -1.41 -9.22
C ALA A 46 0.94 -1.49 -10.16
N ALA A 47 0.95 -2.44 -11.08
CA ALA A 47 -0.21 -2.77 -11.88
C ALA A 47 -1.32 -3.39 -11.00
N PRO A 48 -2.61 -3.18 -11.31
CA PRO A 48 -3.72 -3.77 -10.56
C PRO A 48 -3.59 -5.30 -10.46
N PRO A 49 -3.64 -5.90 -9.25
CA PRO A 49 -3.43 -7.33 -9.05
C PRO A 49 -4.73 -8.14 -9.29
N ILE A 50 -5.38 -7.90 -10.43
CA ILE A 50 -6.66 -8.49 -10.85
C ILE A 50 -6.48 -9.58 -11.90
N GLY A 51 -7.48 -10.44 -12.05
CA GLY A 51 -7.48 -11.53 -13.04
C GLY A 51 -6.25 -12.42 -12.86
N ASP A 52 -5.47 -12.61 -13.92
CA ASP A 52 -4.27 -13.45 -13.89
C ASP A 52 -3.16 -12.93 -12.94
N ARG A 53 -3.19 -11.63 -12.59
CA ARG A 53 -2.25 -11.03 -11.63
C ARG A 53 -2.65 -11.30 -10.18
N ARG A 54 -3.86 -11.81 -9.92
CA ARG A 54 -4.27 -12.24 -8.58
C ARG A 54 -3.36 -13.39 -8.13
N PHE A 55 -2.90 -13.29 -6.88
CA PHE A 55 -1.92 -14.22 -6.28
C PHE A 55 -0.59 -14.31 -7.07
N ARG A 56 -0.13 -13.17 -7.60
CA ARG A 56 1.23 -13.03 -8.15
C ARG A 56 1.96 -11.86 -7.50
N ARG A 57 3.28 -11.83 -7.66
CA ARG A 57 4.10 -10.68 -7.26
C ARG A 57 3.63 -9.41 -8.00
N PRO A 58 3.70 -8.23 -7.38
CA PRO A 58 3.32 -6.97 -8.00
C PRO A 58 4.25 -6.64 -9.17
N GLU A 59 3.66 -6.36 -10.31
CA GLU A 59 4.37 -5.89 -11.49
C GLU A 59 4.38 -4.36 -11.52
N SER A 60 5.30 -3.77 -12.27
CA SER A 60 5.28 -2.32 -12.51
C SER A 60 3.98 -1.91 -13.21
N PRO A 61 3.43 -0.72 -12.91
CA PRO A 61 2.31 -0.19 -13.67
C PRO A 61 2.76 0.09 -15.12
N GLN A 62 1.82 0.04 -16.05
CA GLN A 62 2.08 0.52 -17.41
C GLN A 62 2.30 2.03 -17.37
N PRO A 63 3.30 2.55 -18.11
CA PRO A 63 3.46 3.98 -18.28
C PRO A 63 2.19 4.61 -18.88
N TRP A 64 1.96 5.87 -18.57
CA TRP A 64 0.83 6.64 -19.10
C TRP A 64 1.32 7.91 -19.81
N ASN A 65 0.67 8.25 -20.91
CA ASN A 65 1.03 9.40 -21.74
C ASN A 65 0.37 10.71 -21.24
N GLU A 66 -0.85 10.62 -20.73
CA GLU A 66 -1.61 11.77 -20.25
C GLU A 66 -1.41 12.01 -18.75
N THR A 67 -1.47 13.25 -18.29
CA THR A 67 -1.31 13.61 -16.88
C THR A 67 -2.36 12.90 -16.01
N LEU A 68 -1.92 11.98 -15.16
CA LEU A 68 -2.80 11.23 -14.28
C LEU A 68 -3.26 12.08 -13.08
N GLN A 69 -4.57 12.13 -12.84
CA GLN A 69 -5.17 12.89 -11.75
C GLN A 69 -5.03 12.15 -10.41
N CYS A 70 -4.11 12.61 -9.56
CA CYS A 70 -3.82 12.06 -8.24
C CYS A 70 -4.33 12.98 -7.11
N LYS A 71 -5.63 13.30 -7.13
CA LYS A 71 -6.28 14.25 -6.20
C LYS A 71 -7.12 13.59 -5.10
N LEU A 72 -7.43 12.30 -5.25
CA LEU A 72 -8.35 11.54 -4.40
C LEU A 72 -7.74 10.20 -4.00
N TYR A 73 -8.01 9.76 -2.77
CA TYR A 73 -7.71 8.39 -2.36
C TYR A 73 -8.43 7.38 -3.24
N LYS A 74 -7.75 6.28 -3.52
CA LYS A 74 -8.28 5.12 -4.26
C LYS A 74 -9.04 4.18 -3.31
N LYS A 75 -9.56 3.09 -3.86
CA LYS A 75 -10.29 2.08 -3.07
C LYS A 75 -9.32 1.37 -2.13
N ARG A 76 -9.85 0.90 -1.01
CA ARG A 76 -9.09 0.12 -0.03
C ARG A 76 -8.84 -1.30 -0.56
N PRO A 77 -7.79 -1.99 -0.10
CA PRO A 77 -7.60 -3.41 -0.42
C PRO A 77 -8.83 -4.24 -0.01
N MET A 78 -9.05 -5.35 -0.69
CA MET A 78 -10.07 -6.33 -0.31
C MET A 78 -9.89 -6.72 1.18
N GLN A 79 -10.91 -6.38 1.96
CA GLN A 79 -10.99 -6.62 3.40
C GLN A 79 -12.46 -6.57 3.87
N PRO A 80 -12.79 -7.02 5.09
CA PRO A 80 -14.11 -6.80 5.68
C PRO A 80 -14.51 -5.33 5.65
N ASN A 81 -15.70 -5.05 5.13
CA ASN A 81 -16.15 -3.68 4.88
C ASN A 81 -17.00 -3.15 6.03
N PHE A 82 -16.38 -2.94 7.19
CA PHE A 82 -17.08 -2.44 8.37
C PHE A 82 -17.56 -0.99 8.21
N ILE A 83 -18.69 -0.66 8.83
CA ILE A 83 -19.31 0.68 8.72
C ILE A 83 -18.42 1.79 9.28
N TRP A 84 -17.64 1.51 10.33
CA TRP A 84 -16.69 2.47 10.90
C TRP A 84 -15.54 2.79 9.94
N ASP A 85 -15.05 1.81 9.17
CA ASP A 85 -14.01 2.07 8.15
C ASP A 85 -14.55 2.86 6.97
N LEU A 86 -15.78 2.58 6.54
CA LEU A 86 -16.47 3.40 5.54
C LEU A 86 -16.65 4.84 6.00
N ARG A 87 -17.06 5.06 7.26
CA ARG A 87 -17.19 6.40 7.84
C ARG A 87 -15.83 7.11 7.96
N ARG A 88 -14.78 6.38 8.32
CA ARG A 88 -13.41 6.92 8.48
C ARG A 88 -12.76 7.29 7.14
N THR A 89 -12.91 6.44 6.13
CA THR A 89 -12.16 6.57 4.86
C THR A 89 -12.99 7.14 3.71
N GLY A 90 -14.31 6.93 3.71
CA GLY A 90 -15.18 7.22 2.58
C GLY A 90 -14.87 6.36 1.34
N LYS A 91 -14.20 5.21 1.51
CA LYS A 91 -13.75 4.35 0.41
C LYS A 91 -14.25 2.92 0.58
N GLY A 92 -14.84 2.39 -0.50
CA GLY A 92 -15.13 0.96 -0.63
C GLY A 92 -13.85 0.14 -0.84
N VAL A 93 -14.04 -1.17 -1.01
CA VAL A 93 -12.95 -2.14 -1.21
C VAL A 93 -12.82 -2.54 -2.68
N SER A 94 -11.61 -2.91 -3.10
CA SER A 94 -11.32 -3.48 -4.42
C SER A 94 -9.99 -4.20 -4.41
N GLU A 95 -9.81 -5.14 -5.35
CA GLU A 95 -8.51 -5.72 -5.63
C GLU A 95 -7.55 -4.73 -6.29
N ASP A 96 -8.08 -3.80 -7.09
CA ASP A 96 -7.31 -2.67 -7.61
C ASP A 96 -7.07 -1.64 -6.48
N CYS A 97 -6.03 -1.92 -5.69
CA CYS A 97 -5.70 -1.19 -4.47
C CYS A 97 -4.23 -0.80 -4.33
N LEU A 98 -3.35 -1.16 -5.27
CA LEU A 98 -1.89 -0.93 -5.16
C LEU A 98 -1.48 0.51 -5.49
N TYR A 99 -1.88 1.41 -4.59
CA TYR A 99 -1.65 2.84 -4.68
C TYR A 99 -0.94 3.37 -3.44
N LEU A 100 -0.22 4.48 -3.61
CA LEU A 100 0.38 5.22 -2.51
C LEU A 100 0.00 6.71 -2.57
N ASN A 101 0.27 7.41 -1.47
CA ASN A 101 -0.03 8.83 -1.31
C ASN A 101 1.22 9.56 -0.82
N ILE A 102 1.46 10.77 -1.33
CA ILE A 102 2.62 11.60 -0.97
C ILE A 102 2.12 13.00 -0.58
N MET A 103 2.54 13.47 0.59
CA MET A 103 2.35 14.85 1.02
C MET A 103 3.74 15.47 1.23
N ALA A 104 4.02 16.56 0.52
CA ALA A 104 5.33 17.19 0.50
C ALA A 104 5.24 18.71 0.70
N PRO A 105 6.25 19.33 1.36
CA PRO A 105 6.33 20.79 1.47
C PRO A 105 6.32 21.44 0.08
N ALA A 106 5.59 22.55 -0.07
CA ALA A 106 5.63 23.34 -1.30
C ALA A 106 6.46 24.64 -1.16
N TRP A 107 7.10 24.84 -0.02
CA TRP A 107 8.00 25.95 0.24
C TRP A 107 9.46 25.54 0.01
N GLU A 108 10.31 26.55 -0.12
CA GLU A 108 11.74 26.39 -0.33
C GLU A 108 12.39 25.64 0.84
N ASN A 109 13.19 24.63 0.49
CA ASN A 109 13.98 23.86 1.43
C ASN A 109 15.27 24.63 1.77
N LYS A 110 15.39 25.10 3.01
CA LYS A 110 16.54 25.89 3.48
C LYS A 110 17.59 25.07 4.23
N GLU A 111 17.20 23.93 4.80
CA GLU A 111 18.03 23.16 5.71
C GLU A 111 18.65 21.91 5.04
N PHE A 112 17.87 21.20 4.24
CA PHE A 112 18.26 19.87 3.76
C PHE A 112 18.83 19.92 2.34
N LYS A 113 20.15 19.96 2.22
CA LYS A 113 20.87 20.07 0.93
C LYS A 113 20.41 19.10 -0.17
N ASN A 114 20.03 17.87 0.20
CA ASN A 114 19.66 16.81 -0.74
C ASN A 114 18.15 16.54 -0.82
N GLY A 115 17.32 17.39 -0.20
CA GLY A 115 15.88 17.18 -0.08
C GLY A 115 15.42 16.83 1.32
N TYR A 116 14.12 16.94 1.56
CA TYR A 116 13.50 16.68 2.86
C TYR A 116 13.59 15.19 3.26
N PRO A 117 13.74 14.86 4.55
CA PRO A 117 13.63 13.48 5.03
C PRO A 117 12.24 12.90 4.72
N VAL A 118 12.17 11.59 4.51
CA VAL A 118 10.97 10.90 4.03
C VAL A 118 10.49 9.91 5.09
N PHE A 119 9.26 10.12 5.57
CA PHE A 119 8.54 9.20 6.43
C PHE A 119 7.60 8.32 5.58
N LEU A 120 7.94 7.03 5.43
CA LEU A 120 7.14 6.07 4.68
C LEU A 120 6.40 5.15 5.64
N TYR A 121 5.06 5.22 5.64
CA TYR A 121 4.22 4.53 6.59
C TYR A 121 3.49 3.33 6.00
N VAL A 122 3.66 2.18 6.65
CA VAL A 122 2.94 0.91 6.42
C VAL A 122 1.88 0.76 7.50
N HIS A 123 0.61 0.69 7.09
CA HIS A 123 -0.50 0.55 8.03
C HIS A 123 -0.55 -0.82 8.70
N GLY A 124 -1.23 -0.90 9.84
CA GLY A 124 -1.44 -2.13 10.60
C GLY A 124 -2.67 -2.91 10.12
N GLY A 125 -3.39 -3.49 11.09
CA GLY A 125 -4.65 -4.20 10.83
C GLY A 125 -4.51 -5.71 10.70
N GLY A 126 -3.52 -6.31 11.38
CA GLY A 126 -3.36 -7.76 11.47
C GLY A 126 -3.23 -8.47 10.11
N TYR A 127 -2.75 -7.75 9.09
CA TYR A 127 -2.73 -8.17 7.69
C TYR A 127 -4.10 -8.48 7.05
N VAL A 128 -5.21 -8.19 7.73
CA VAL A 128 -6.59 -8.46 7.27
C VAL A 128 -7.39 -7.21 6.92
N LEU A 129 -7.05 -6.06 7.50
CA LEU A 129 -7.82 -4.82 7.36
C LEU A 129 -6.95 -3.56 7.48
N ASP A 130 -7.61 -2.40 7.53
CA ASP A 130 -7.07 -1.04 7.53
C ASP A 130 -6.73 -0.52 6.13
N SER A 131 -6.44 0.77 6.03
CA SER A 131 -6.10 1.45 4.79
C SER A 131 -5.37 2.76 5.06
N ALA A 132 -4.44 3.08 4.16
CA ALA A 132 -3.72 4.35 4.14
C ALA A 132 -4.65 5.58 4.07
N ALA A 133 -5.85 5.45 3.50
CA ALA A 133 -6.83 6.53 3.39
C ALA A 133 -7.31 7.04 4.77
N GLY A 134 -7.30 6.19 5.80
CA GLY A 134 -7.80 6.56 7.12
C GLY A 134 -6.86 7.43 7.95
N TYR A 135 -5.60 7.59 7.52
CA TYR A 135 -4.61 8.46 8.17
C TYR A 135 -4.70 9.92 7.72
N ARG A 136 -5.47 10.19 6.65
CA ARG A 136 -5.87 11.52 6.13
C ARG A 136 -4.71 12.48 5.85
N TYR A 137 -4.63 12.96 4.61
CA TYR A 137 -3.56 13.88 4.18
C TYR A 137 -3.56 15.16 4.99
N GLN A 138 -4.72 15.62 5.49
CA GLN A 138 -4.81 16.80 6.35
C GLN A 138 -4.05 16.61 7.66
N ASP A 139 -4.15 15.43 8.27
CA ASP A 139 -3.58 15.17 9.58
C ASP A 139 -2.06 14.91 9.44
N LEU A 140 -1.65 14.13 8.44
CA LEU A 140 -0.24 13.96 8.07
C LEU A 140 0.44 15.29 7.67
N SER A 141 -0.27 16.16 6.94
CA SER A 141 0.25 17.48 6.58
C SER A 141 0.52 18.36 7.82
N LYS A 142 -0.39 18.32 8.80
CA LYS A 142 -0.26 19.12 10.04
C LYS A 142 0.80 18.56 10.98
N GLN A 143 0.97 17.24 11.03
CA GLN A 143 1.80 16.58 12.04
C GLN A 143 3.24 16.36 11.57
N LEU A 144 3.44 16.08 10.28
CA LEU A 144 4.73 15.72 9.68
C LEU A 144 5.21 16.78 8.68
N VAL A 145 4.41 17.11 7.67
CA VAL A 145 4.85 18.01 6.59
C VAL A 145 5.13 19.43 7.08
N SER A 146 4.35 19.91 8.06
CA SER A 146 4.59 21.18 8.75
C SER A 146 5.94 21.24 9.48
N LYS A 147 6.57 20.09 9.72
CA LYS A 147 7.89 19.91 10.33
C LYS A 147 8.93 19.46 9.30
N GLU A 148 8.67 19.75 8.02
CA GLU A 148 9.64 19.55 6.94
C GLU A 148 10.01 18.08 6.69
N VAL A 149 9.05 17.19 6.92
CA VAL A 149 9.15 15.76 6.59
C VAL A 149 8.14 15.41 5.49
N ILE A 150 8.60 14.79 4.41
CA ILE A 150 7.67 14.25 3.41
C ILE A 150 6.99 13.01 3.99
N ALA A 151 5.66 13.00 3.96
CA ALA A 151 4.87 11.86 4.42
C ALA A 151 4.41 11.03 3.23
N VAL A 152 4.66 9.73 3.29
CA VAL A 152 4.21 8.74 2.31
C VAL A 152 3.38 7.67 3.02
N THR A 153 2.23 7.30 2.46
CA THR A 153 1.43 6.16 2.94
C THR A 153 1.16 5.21 1.79
N ILE A 154 1.25 3.90 2.06
CA ILE A 154 1.10 2.86 1.04
C ILE A 154 -0.08 1.94 1.37
N GLU A 155 -0.76 1.47 0.33
CA GLU A 155 -1.67 0.32 0.42
C GLU A 155 -0.92 -0.96 0.01
N TYR A 156 -1.32 -2.10 0.54
CA TYR A 156 -0.80 -3.42 0.15
C TYR A 156 -1.92 -4.47 0.22
N ARG A 157 -1.81 -5.59 -0.51
CA ARG A 157 -2.85 -6.64 -0.45
C ARG A 157 -2.94 -7.27 0.93
N LEU A 158 -4.17 -7.54 1.35
CA LEU A 158 -4.52 -8.07 2.68
C LEU A 158 -5.16 -9.46 2.54
N ALA A 159 -5.26 -10.17 3.67
CA ALA A 159 -5.90 -11.48 3.79
C ALA A 159 -5.41 -12.47 2.72
N TYR A 160 -6.29 -13.30 2.16
CA TYR A 160 -5.92 -14.25 1.11
C TYR A 160 -5.31 -13.55 -0.11
N PHE A 161 -5.75 -12.35 -0.47
CA PHE A 161 -5.19 -11.64 -1.63
C PHE A 161 -3.69 -11.32 -1.46
N GLY A 162 -3.26 -11.04 -0.24
CA GLY A 162 -1.87 -10.77 0.10
C GLY A 162 -1.06 -11.99 0.50
N PHE A 163 -1.70 -13.02 1.04
CA PHE A 163 -0.98 -14.05 1.80
C PHE A 163 -1.42 -15.49 1.52
N PHE A 164 -2.30 -15.72 0.53
CA PHE A 164 -2.58 -17.07 0.06
C PHE A 164 -1.29 -17.75 -0.43
N CYS A 165 -1.05 -18.99 0.01
CA CYS A 165 0.19 -19.72 -0.26
C CYS A 165 -0.06 -21.21 -0.45
N LEU A 166 0.55 -21.79 -1.48
CA LEU A 166 0.69 -23.24 -1.67
C LEU A 166 2.15 -23.70 -1.58
N ASP A 167 3.07 -22.75 -1.40
CA ASP A 167 4.53 -22.86 -1.46
C ASP A 167 5.10 -23.64 -2.67
N ASP A 168 4.52 -23.44 -3.84
CA ASP A 168 5.03 -24.00 -5.08
C ASP A 168 5.25 -22.92 -6.15
N LYS A 169 5.56 -23.31 -7.38
CA LYS A 169 5.77 -22.37 -8.47
C LYS A 169 4.51 -21.60 -8.89
N HIS A 170 3.31 -22.09 -8.53
CA HIS A 170 2.04 -21.49 -8.88
C HIS A 170 1.59 -20.43 -7.87
N CYS A 171 1.95 -20.60 -6.59
CA CYS A 171 1.61 -19.67 -5.52
C CYS A 171 2.59 -19.69 -4.32
N LYS A 172 3.60 -18.81 -4.35
CA LYS A 172 4.63 -18.68 -3.29
C LYS A 172 4.24 -17.88 -2.04
N GLY A 173 3.09 -17.20 -2.03
CA GLY A 173 2.66 -16.38 -0.90
C GLY A 173 3.45 -15.08 -0.69
N ASN A 174 3.20 -14.44 0.46
CA ASN A 174 3.79 -13.15 0.89
C ASN A 174 3.64 -12.00 -0.12
N PHE A 175 2.62 -12.04 -0.96
CA PHE A 175 2.36 -11.01 -1.97
C PHE A 175 2.14 -9.62 -1.35
N GLY A 176 1.53 -9.53 -0.17
CA GLY A 176 1.41 -8.28 0.59
C GLY A 176 2.78 -7.68 0.96
N MET A 177 3.75 -8.52 1.36
CA MET A 177 5.14 -8.08 1.62
C MET A 177 5.84 -7.64 0.33
N TRP A 178 5.60 -8.34 -0.78
CA TRP A 178 6.11 -7.93 -2.08
C TRP A 178 5.52 -6.59 -2.55
N ASP A 179 4.25 -6.32 -2.27
CA ASP A 179 3.61 -5.03 -2.55
C ASP A 179 4.29 -3.90 -1.79
N GLN A 180 4.57 -4.10 -0.51
CA GLN A 180 5.28 -3.12 0.31
C GLN A 180 6.71 -2.88 -0.21
N ALA A 181 7.46 -3.94 -0.54
CA ALA A 181 8.78 -3.82 -1.15
C ALA A 181 8.75 -3.04 -2.47
N LYS A 182 7.73 -3.29 -3.31
CA LYS A 182 7.51 -2.57 -4.58
C LYS A 182 7.20 -1.09 -4.34
N ALA A 183 6.39 -0.77 -3.34
CA ALA A 183 6.07 0.60 -2.97
C ALA A 183 7.29 1.35 -2.44
N ILE A 184 8.11 0.72 -1.58
CA ILE A 184 9.37 1.30 -1.10
C ILE A 184 10.32 1.58 -2.28
N LYS A 185 10.45 0.63 -3.22
CA LYS A 185 11.25 0.84 -4.43
C LYS A 185 10.73 2.00 -5.27
N PHE A 186 9.41 2.13 -5.41
CA PHE A 186 8.80 3.27 -6.10
C PHE A 186 9.22 4.58 -5.43
N VAL A 187 9.14 4.66 -4.10
CA VAL A 187 9.53 5.86 -3.34
C VAL A 187 11.00 6.15 -3.57
N LYS A 188 11.89 5.18 -3.38
CA LYS A 188 13.34 5.33 -3.65
C LYS A 188 13.62 5.91 -5.05
N ASP A 189 12.90 5.45 -6.07
CA ASP A 189 13.12 5.85 -7.46
C ASP A 189 12.53 7.22 -7.83
N ASN A 190 11.60 7.75 -7.03
CA ASN A 190 10.81 8.92 -7.42
C ASN A 190 10.83 10.07 -6.43
N ILE A 191 11.18 9.84 -5.15
CA ILE A 191 10.94 10.82 -4.08
C ILE A 191 11.73 12.12 -4.24
N ALA A 192 12.88 12.08 -4.92
CA ALA A 192 13.65 13.26 -5.31
C ALA A 192 12.81 14.27 -6.11
N LYS A 193 11.90 13.79 -6.96
CA LYS A 193 11.01 14.63 -7.77
C LYS A 193 9.90 15.31 -6.97
N PHE A 194 9.68 14.85 -5.74
CA PHE A 194 8.77 15.46 -4.77
C PHE A 194 9.53 16.33 -3.74
N GLY A 195 10.83 16.55 -3.94
CA GLY A 195 11.69 17.31 -3.03
C GLY A 195 12.25 16.51 -1.86
N GLY A 196 12.16 15.18 -1.88
CA GLY A 196 12.67 14.30 -0.82
C GLY A 196 14.07 13.76 -1.08
N ASP A 197 14.79 13.44 -0.01
CA ASP A 197 16.09 12.78 -0.11
C ASP A 197 15.92 11.25 -0.18
N PRO A 198 16.25 10.59 -1.32
CA PRO A 198 16.14 9.13 -1.46
C PRO A 198 17.10 8.36 -0.55
N GLU A 199 18.10 9.03 0.03
CA GLU A 199 19.04 8.46 1.01
C GLU A 199 18.63 8.72 2.46
N LYS A 200 17.47 9.35 2.71
CA LYS A 200 16.91 9.56 4.05
C LYS A 200 15.45 9.13 4.15
N ILE A 201 15.21 7.86 3.82
CA ILE A 201 13.91 7.21 3.95
C ILE A 201 13.86 6.47 5.29
N THR A 202 12.89 6.83 6.12
CA THR A 202 12.53 6.13 7.35
C THR A 202 11.26 5.31 7.11
N LEU A 203 11.38 4.00 7.15
CA LEU A 203 10.25 3.08 7.10
C LEU A 203 9.60 3.02 8.49
N CYS A 204 8.30 3.25 8.57
CA CYS A 204 7.55 3.25 9.82
C CYS A 204 6.30 2.39 9.67
N GLY A 205 5.88 1.73 10.73
CA GLY A 205 4.58 1.09 10.75
C GLY A 205 4.13 0.73 12.16
N GLN A 206 2.82 0.45 12.28
CA GLN A 206 2.18 0.11 13.55
C GLN A 206 1.54 -1.28 13.50
N SER A 207 1.65 -2.06 14.59
CA SER A 207 1.11 -3.42 14.67
C SER A 207 1.64 -4.31 13.53
N ALA A 208 0.79 -4.87 12.67
CA ALA A 208 1.20 -5.61 11.48
C ALA A 208 2.09 -4.80 10.54
N GLY A 209 1.92 -3.47 10.49
CA GLY A 209 2.82 -2.57 9.77
C GLY A 209 4.18 -2.40 10.46
N GLY A 210 4.22 -2.47 11.80
CA GLY A 210 5.47 -2.46 12.58
C GLY A 210 6.26 -3.76 12.37
N THR A 211 5.54 -4.88 12.40
CA THR A 211 6.08 -6.19 12.01
C THR A 211 6.59 -6.20 10.58
N SER A 212 5.80 -5.68 9.64
CA SER A 212 6.19 -5.51 8.24
C SER A 212 7.47 -4.70 8.11
N THR A 213 7.56 -3.57 8.82
CA THR A 213 8.74 -2.70 8.85
C THR A 213 9.98 -3.45 9.32
N ASP A 214 9.82 -4.28 10.35
CA ASP A 214 10.91 -5.08 10.89
C ASP A 214 11.35 -6.19 9.90
N LEU A 215 10.41 -6.98 9.38
CA LEU A 215 10.66 -8.02 8.38
C LEU A 215 11.32 -7.46 7.10
N LEU A 216 10.86 -6.31 6.61
CA LEU A 216 11.46 -5.63 5.46
C LEU A 216 12.86 -5.08 5.76
N SER A 217 13.22 -4.83 7.03
CA SER A 217 14.59 -4.45 7.38
C SER A 217 15.56 -5.64 7.37
N LEU A 218 15.04 -6.86 7.55
CA LEU A 218 15.80 -8.10 7.51
C LEU A 218 15.93 -8.66 6.08
N SER A 219 14.96 -8.38 5.22
CA SER A 219 14.88 -8.94 3.87
C SER A 219 16.01 -8.45 2.95
N PRO A 220 16.68 -9.35 2.20
CA PRO A 220 17.68 -8.95 1.20
C PRO A 220 17.06 -8.18 0.02
N ILE A 221 15.76 -8.33 -0.24
CA ILE A 221 15.06 -7.68 -1.37
C ILE A 221 14.98 -6.16 -1.17
N THR A 222 14.85 -5.72 0.08
CA THR A 222 14.66 -4.31 0.46
C THR A 222 15.92 -3.66 1.02
N ARG A 223 17.05 -4.39 1.02
CA ARG A 223 18.36 -3.88 1.42
C ARG A 223 18.73 -2.65 0.59
N GLY A 224 19.06 -1.55 1.27
CA GLY A 224 19.44 -0.28 0.63
C GLY A 224 18.27 0.56 0.10
N LEU A 225 17.02 0.12 0.28
CA LEU A 225 15.85 0.91 -0.15
C LEU A 225 15.39 1.94 0.88
N PHE A 226 15.77 1.77 2.15
CA PHE A 226 15.53 2.72 3.25
C PHE A 226 16.65 2.60 4.29
N GLN A 227 16.82 3.64 5.12
CA GLN A 227 17.98 3.79 6.00
C GLN A 227 17.62 3.65 7.49
N GLN A 228 16.40 4.01 7.87
CA GLN A 228 15.95 3.98 9.26
C GLN A 228 14.62 3.26 9.37
N LYS A 229 14.32 2.70 10.55
CA LYS A 229 13.04 2.06 10.84
C LYS A 229 12.44 2.52 12.16
N ILE A 230 11.11 2.60 12.21
CA ILE A 230 10.33 2.82 13.44
C ILE A 230 9.26 1.73 13.51
N CYS A 231 9.41 0.80 14.44
CA CYS A 231 8.49 -0.31 14.65
C CYS A 231 7.57 0.00 15.84
N MET A 232 6.33 0.41 15.60
CA MET A 232 5.38 0.80 16.65
C MET A 232 4.50 -0.39 17.06
N ALA A 233 4.75 -0.95 18.24
CA ALA A 233 3.96 -2.07 18.78
C ALA A 233 3.84 -3.28 17.81
N GLY A 234 4.95 -3.63 17.14
CA GLY A 234 5.06 -4.81 16.28
C GLY A 234 6.52 -5.06 15.91
N SER A 235 6.94 -6.33 15.85
CA SER A 235 8.28 -6.79 15.46
C SER A 235 8.19 -8.18 14.82
N ALA A 236 9.25 -8.60 14.12
CA ALA A 236 9.33 -9.92 13.49
C ALA A 236 9.22 -11.08 14.49
N GLU A 237 9.55 -10.83 15.77
CA GLU A 237 9.54 -11.82 16.86
C GLU A 237 8.17 -11.98 17.53
N ASN A 238 7.16 -11.18 17.17
CA ASN A 238 5.83 -11.36 17.75
C ASN A 238 5.21 -12.69 17.28
N GLN A 239 4.55 -13.43 18.18
CA GLN A 239 3.93 -14.73 17.87
C GLN A 239 2.85 -14.69 16.77
N TRP A 240 2.33 -13.50 16.45
CA TRP A 240 1.34 -13.26 15.39
C TRP A 240 1.95 -12.66 14.12
N ALA A 241 3.28 -12.48 14.09
CA ALA A 241 3.99 -11.86 12.97
C ALA A 241 4.09 -12.75 11.73
N MET A 242 4.23 -14.06 11.96
CA MET A 242 4.43 -15.11 10.97
C MET A 242 3.75 -16.40 11.46
N SER A 243 3.45 -17.28 10.52
CA SER A 243 2.79 -18.56 10.75
C SER A 243 3.59 -19.68 10.09
N GLU A 244 3.49 -20.87 10.68
CA GLU A 244 4.13 -22.06 10.12
C GLU A 244 3.62 -22.33 8.71
N LYS A 245 4.55 -22.62 7.79
CA LYS A 245 4.26 -22.78 6.37
C LYS A 245 3.18 -23.85 6.13
N GLU A 246 3.29 -24.98 6.81
CA GLU A 246 2.37 -26.12 6.67
C GLU A 246 0.95 -25.74 7.10
N TRP A 247 0.83 -24.91 8.14
CA TRP A 247 -0.47 -24.39 8.58
C TRP A 247 -1.09 -23.47 7.53
N VAL A 248 -0.30 -22.53 6.98
CA VAL A 248 -0.78 -21.60 5.94
C VAL A 248 -1.25 -22.35 4.71
N ILE A 249 -0.48 -23.35 4.24
CA ILE A 249 -0.84 -24.17 3.07
C ILE A 249 -2.15 -24.92 3.32
N LYS A 250 -2.26 -25.59 4.47
CA LYS A 250 -3.49 -26.33 4.84
C LYS A 250 -4.70 -25.38 4.86
N PHE A 251 -4.58 -24.24 5.53
CA PHE A 251 -5.67 -23.27 5.65
C PHE A 251 -6.07 -22.65 4.29
N CYS A 252 -5.11 -22.38 3.40
CA CYS A 252 -5.39 -21.90 2.05
C CYS A 252 -6.09 -22.95 1.18
N ARG A 253 -5.71 -24.22 1.29
CA ARG A 253 -6.37 -25.34 0.61
C ARG A 253 -7.79 -25.54 1.11
N GLU A 254 -8.00 -25.55 2.43
CA GLU A 254 -9.34 -25.63 3.04
C GLU A 254 -10.25 -24.50 2.56
N LYS A 255 -9.72 -23.27 2.44
CA LYS A 255 -10.47 -22.16 1.87
C LYS A 255 -10.85 -22.42 0.41
N ALA A 256 -9.93 -22.91 -0.42
CA ALA A 256 -10.23 -23.21 -1.82
C ALA A 256 -11.34 -24.27 -1.95
N LEU A 257 -11.26 -25.36 -1.17
CA LEU A 257 -12.28 -26.40 -1.11
C LEU A 257 -13.64 -25.84 -0.65
N ALA A 258 -13.65 -25.02 0.39
CA ALA A 258 -14.88 -24.38 0.89
C ALA A 258 -15.53 -23.44 -0.12
N GLU A 259 -14.75 -22.89 -1.06
CA GLU A 259 -15.28 -22.08 -2.17
C GLU A 259 -15.79 -22.90 -3.35
N GLY A 260 -15.61 -24.23 -3.32
CA GLY A 260 -16.08 -25.16 -4.35
C GLY A 260 -15.01 -25.59 -5.34
N PHE A 261 -13.73 -25.49 -4.99
CA PHE A 261 -12.68 -26.19 -5.75
C PHE A 261 -12.82 -27.70 -5.51
N GLU A 262 -12.97 -28.47 -6.59
CA GLU A 262 -13.05 -29.92 -6.53
C GLU A 262 -11.69 -30.54 -6.86
N ARG A 263 -11.33 -31.57 -6.11
CA ARG A 263 -10.08 -32.30 -6.31
C ARG A 263 -10.30 -33.54 -7.16
N THR A 264 -9.23 -33.97 -7.80
CA THR A 264 -9.21 -35.21 -8.60
C THR A 264 -8.87 -36.44 -7.78
N SER A 265 -8.33 -36.25 -6.56
CA SER A 265 -7.91 -37.31 -5.66
C SER A 265 -8.30 -37.02 -4.21
N ASP A 266 -8.63 -38.08 -3.47
CA ASP A 266 -8.85 -38.05 -2.01
C ASP A 266 -7.54 -38.14 -1.20
N SER A 267 -6.38 -38.21 -1.86
CA SER A 267 -5.07 -38.20 -1.18
C SER A 267 -4.87 -36.94 -0.32
N GLU A 268 -4.23 -37.06 0.83
CA GLU A 268 -3.89 -35.89 1.67
C GLU A 268 -2.94 -34.91 0.94
N GLU A 269 -2.06 -35.43 0.09
CA GLU A 269 -1.13 -34.64 -0.69
C GLU A 269 -1.78 -34.12 -1.98
N TRP A 270 -1.64 -32.81 -2.22
CA TRP A 270 -2.08 -32.21 -3.49
C TRP A 270 -0.99 -32.33 -4.53
N THR A 271 -1.37 -32.74 -5.73
CA THR A 271 -0.44 -32.78 -6.86
C THR A 271 -0.16 -31.37 -7.38
N GLU A 272 0.93 -31.22 -8.15
CA GLU A 272 1.23 -29.95 -8.84
C GLU A 272 0.08 -29.51 -9.75
N LYS A 273 -0.55 -30.46 -10.45
CA LYS A 273 -1.69 -30.20 -11.32
C LYS A 273 -2.89 -29.65 -10.53
N GLU A 274 -3.20 -30.24 -9.37
CA GLU A 274 -4.27 -29.75 -8.50
C GLU A 274 -3.98 -28.33 -7.97
N ASN A 275 -2.73 -28.03 -7.61
CA ASN A 275 -2.34 -26.67 -7.22
C ASN A 275 -2.51 -25.68 -8.40
N GLN A 276 -2.13 -26.06 -9.62
CA GLN A 276 -2.33 -25.23 -10.80
C GLN A 276 -3.83 -24.95 -11.04
N GLU A 277 -4.65 -25.99 -11.08
CA GLU A 277 -6.10 -25.89 -11.32
C GLU A 277 -6.79 -25.08 -10.21
N CYS A 278 -6.35 -25.23 -8.96
CA CYS A 278 -6.80 -24.41 -7.84
C CYS A 278 -6.52 -22.93 -8.07
N MET A 279 -5.32 -22.58 -8.52
CA MET A 279 -4.99 -21.18 -8.82
C MET A 279 -5.80 -20.64 -10.01
N GLU A 280 -6.10 -21.45 -11.02
CA GLU A 280 -6.96 -21.07 -12.14
C GLU A 280 -8.41 -20.82 -11.69
N PHE A 281 -8.94 -21.69 -10.83
CA PHE A 281 -10.24 -21.53 -10.19
C PHE A 281 -10.32 -20.26 -9.35
N LEU A 282 -9.36 -20.06 -8.44
CA LEU A 282 -9.34 -18.94 -7.49
C LEU A 282 -9.16 -17.59 -8.20
N ARG A 283 -8.51 -17.52 -9.36
CA ARG A 283 -8.39 -16.28 -10.16
C ARG A 283 -9.72 -15.86 -10.81
N LYS A 284 -10.60 -16.82 -11.12
CA LYS A 284 -11.93 -16.58 -11.70
C LYS A 284 -13.00 -16.33 -10.63
N LEU A 285 -12.74 -16.73 -9.39
CA LEU A 285 -13.69 -16.58 -8.28
C LEU A 285 -14.02 -15.09 -7.99
N PRO A 286 -15.28 -14.71 -7.74
CA PRO A 286 -15.60 -13.35 -7.32
C PRO A 286 -14.87 -12.96 -6.03
N ALA A 287 -14.24 -11.78 -6.00
CA ALA A 287 -13.37 -11.36 -4.90
C ALA A 287 -14.08 -11.35 -3.53
N GLY A 288 -15.38 -11.05 -3.49
CA GLY A 288 -16.18 -11.04 -2.27
C GLY A 288 -16.20 -12.39 -1.54
N ARG A 289 -16.06 -13.51 -2.27
CA ARG A 289 -16.05 -14.87 -1.70
C ARG A 289 -14.78 -15.18 -0.91
N LEU A 290 -13.67 -14.51 -1.25
CA LEU A 290 -12.40 -14.65 -0.54
C LEU A 290 -12.26 -13.70 0.65
N ASN A 291 -13.23 -12.81 0.90
CA ASN A 291 -13.04 -11.71 1.83
C ASN A 291 -13.21 -12.09 3.31
N TYR A 292 -13.85 -13.23 3.59
CA TYR A 292 -14.14 -13.71 4.95
C TYR A 292 -14.51 -15.21 4.96
N PRO A 293 -14.41 -15.91 6.12
CA PRO A 293 -13.61 -15.58 7.29
C PRO A 293 -12.10 -15.69 7.01
N VAL A 294 -11.32 -14.87 7.72
CA VAL A 294 -9.85 -14.88 7.66
C VAL A 294 -9.31 -15.11 9.06
N HIS A 295 -8.49 -16.14 9.23
CA HIS A 295 -7.88 -16.46 10.52
C HIS A 295 -6.65 -15.59 10.75
N SER A 296 -6.39 -15.20 11.99
CA SER A 296 -5.21 -14.41 12.40
C SER A 296 -3.86 -15.09 12.17
N LYS A 297 -3.85 -16.38 11.77
CA LYS A 297 -2.66 -17.22 11.56
C LYS A 297 -2.45 -17.53 10.06
N LEU A 298 -2.96 -16.68 9.18
CA LEU A 298 -2.79 -16.83 7.73
C LEU A 298 -1.42 -16.30 7.26
N PHE A 299 -0.75 -15.51 8.08
CA PHE A 299 0.34 -14.61 7.70
C PHE A 299 1.68 -15.11 8.21
#